data_AF-A0A3M2CJQ9-F1
#
_entry.id   AF-A0A3M2CJQ9-F1
#
_cell.length_a   1.000
_cell.length_b   1.000
_cell.length_c   1.000
_cell.angle_alpha   90.00
_cell.angle_beta   90.00
_cell.angle_gamma   90.00
#
_symmetry.space_group_name_H-M   'P 1'
#
loop_
_entity.id
_entity.type
_entity.pdbx_description
1 polymer ?
#
loop_
_entity_poly.entity_id
_entity_poly.type
_entity_poly.pdbx_seq_one_letter_code
_entity_poly.pdbx_strand_id
1 'polypeptide(L)'
;MPPPWRRALIELYGDDGHDGTWVVEPPDGAQGLEAESKSSLTEQILSDPRYEGADVLYAEDGEDLVIGVFFGATRPRRLKRGRSLPEDVTPDPDDTDTEICP
;
A
#
# COMPACT_ATOMS: atom_id res chain seq x y z
N MET A 1 10.47 -14.98 -19.46
CA MET A 1 9.58 -13.80 -19.58
C MET A 1 10.30 -12.64 -18.92
N PRO A 2 10.20 -11.40 -19.40
CA PRO A 2 10.78 -10.27 -18.68
C PRO A 2 10.12 -10.15 -17.29
N PRO A 3 10.86 -9.68 -16.27
CA PRO A 3 10.30 -9.45 -14.96
C PRO A 3 9.19 -8.39 -15.05
N PRO A 4 8.07 -8.58 -14.32
CA PRO A 4 6.93 -7.66 -14.38
C PRO A 4 7.23 -6.27 -13.81
N TRP A 5 8.20 -6.15 -12.90
CA TRP A 5 8.51 -4.89 -12.22
C TRP A 5 10.02 -4.62 -12.19
N ARG A 6 10.44 -3.36 -12.31
CA ARG A 6 11.83 -2.92 -12.16
C ARG A 6 12.28 -2.89 -10.71
N ARG A 7 11.40 -2.50 -9.80
CA ARG A 7 11.63 -2.39 -8.34
C ARG A 7 10.30 -2.39 -7.61
N ALA A 8 10.35 -2.53 -6.30
CA ALA A 8 9.18 -2.41 -5.43
C ALA A 8 9.32 -1.22 -4.49
N LEU A 9 8.20 -0.59 -4.20
CA LEU A 9 8.05 0.60 -3.38
C LEU A 9 7.05 0.26 -2.29
N ILE A 10 7.55 0.12 -1.07
CA ILE A 10 6.74 -0.21 0.09
C ILE A 10 6.40 1.11 0.78
N GLU A 11 5.16 1.54 0.66
CA GLU A 11 4.63 2.75 1.27
C GLU A 11 4.00 2.38 2.62
N LEU A 12 4.52 2.94 3.71
CA LEU A 12 4.11 2.70 5.07
C LEU A 12 3.14 3.81 5.51
N TYR A 13 2.00 3.42 6.08
CA TYR A 13 0.97 4.34 6.55
C TYR A 13 0.54 3.99 7.98
N GLY A 14 0.79 4.92 8.89
CA GLY A 14 0.41 4.85 10.31
C GLY A 14 -0.81 5.71 10.62
N ASP A 15 -1.19 5.77 11.90
CA ASP A 15 -2.30 6.61 12.40
C ASP A 15 -2.19 8.09 11.98
N ASP A 16 -0.96 8.62 11.90
CA ASP A 16 -0.68 10.02 11.53
C ASP A 16 -0.53 10.25 10.01
N GLY A 17 -0.77 9.22 9.18
CA GLY A 17 -0.68 9.33 7.72
C GLY A 17 0.48 8.55 7.11
N HIS A 18 1.14 9.14 6.10
CA HIS A 18 2.28 8.50 5.43
C HIS A 18 3.51 8.55 6.33
N ASP A 19 3.98 7.37 6.72
CA ASP A 19 5.14 7.20 7.63
C ASP A 19 6.45 7.15 6.84
N GLY A 20 6.44 6.54 5.65
CA GLY A 20 7.62 6.53 4.78
C GLY A 20 7.52 5.58 3.59
N THR A 21 8.60 5.55 2.80
CA THR A 21 8.71 4.70 1.60
C THR A 21 10.00 3.90 1.66
N TRP A 22 9.92 2.58 1.55
CA TRP A 22 11.08 1.70 1.37
C TRP A 22 11.19 1.26 -0.08
N VAL A 23 12.40 1.30 -0.63
CA VAL A 23 12.66 0.90 -2.01
C VAL A 23 13.38 -0.44 -2.01
N VAL A 24 12.82 -1.41 -2.71
CA VAL A 24 13.43 -2.73 -2.91
C VAL A 24 13.89 -2.81 -4.35
N GLU A 25 15.20 -2.85 -4.52
CA GLU A 25 15.84 -3.07 -5.81
C GLU A 25 16.01 -4.57 -6.09
N PRO A 26 16.00 -4.97 -7.36
CA PRO A 26 16.29 -6.35 -7.73
C PRO A 26 17.74 -6.73 -7.37
N PRO A 27 18.03 -8.02 -7.19
CA PRO A 27 19.39 -8.46 -6.89
C PRO A 27 20.36 -8.11 -8.03
N ASP A 28 21.65 -7.99 -7.70
CA ASP A 28 22.69 -7.61 -8.65
C ASP A 28 22.68 -8.54 -9.89
N GLY A 29 22.64 -7.94 -11.08
CA GLY A 29 22.56 -8.65 -12.35
C GLY A 29 21.15 -9.10 -12.78
N ALA A 30 20.12 -8.89 -11.96
CA ALA A 30 18.73 -9.12 -12.36
C ALA A 30 18.15 -7.92 -13.14
N GLN A 31 17.23 -8.22 -14.07
CA GLN A 31 16.57 -7.20 -14.90
C GLN A 31 15.38 -6.53 -14.20
N GLY A 32 14.96 -7.03 -13.03
CA GLY A 32 13.77 -6.61 -12.31
C GLY A 32 13.36 -7.62 -11.23
N LEU A 33 12.24 -7.34 -10.57
CA LEU A 33 11.60 -8.20 -9.57
C LEU A 33 10.64 -9.19 -10.23
N GLU A 34 10.63 -10.42 -9.72
CA GLU A 34 9.76 -11.46 -10.21
C GLU A 34 8.37 -11.39 -9.55
N ALA A 35 7.38 -12.07 -10.14
CA ALA A 35 6.01 -12.10 -9.62
C ALA A 35 5.96 -12.58 -8.16
N GLU A 36 6.83 -13.51 -7.80
CA GLU A 36 6.95 -14.09 -6.45
C GLU A 36 7.48 -13.07 -5.42
N SER A 37 8.22 -12.05 -5.87
CA SER A 37 8.70 -10.97 -4.99
C SER A 37 7.55 -10.24 -4.31
N LYS A 38 6.38 -10.15 -4.95
CA LYS A 38 5.19 -9.51 -4.35
C LYS A 38 4.75 -10.20 -3.06
N SER A 39 4.56 -11.52 -3.10
CA SER A 39 4.14 -12.30 -1.93
C SER A 39 5.26 -12.36 -0.89
N SER A 40 6.50 -12.59 -1.35
CA SER A 40 7.66 -12.70 -0.46
C SER A 40 7.94 -11.41 0.32
N LEU A 41 7.85 -10.25 -0.33
CA LEU A 41 8.01 -8.95 0.34
C LEU A 41 6.90 -8.71 1.37
N THR A 42 5.67 -9.11 1.05
CA THR A 42 4.55 -8.95 1.98
C THR A 42 4.71 -9.81 3.21
N GLU A 43 5.11 -11.07 3.05
CA GLU A 43 5.40 -11.97 4.17
C GLU A 43 6.54 -11.41 5.03
N GLN A 44 7.58 -10.85 4.42
CA GLN A 44 8.67 -10.23 5.16
C GLN A 44 8.20 -9.00 5.96
N ILE A 45 7.36 -8.14 5.39
CA ILE A 45 6.79 -6.99 6.10
C ILE A 45 5.93 -7.47 7.28
N LEU A 46 5.01 -8.40 7.04
CA LEU A 46 4.09 -8.92 8.07
C LEU A 46 4.79 -9.81 9.11
N SER A 47 6.07 -10.17 8.89
CA SER A 47 6.90 -10.83 9.89
C SER A 47 7.42 -9.87 10.96
N ASP A 48 7.41 -8.56 10.70
CA ASP A 48 7.77 -7.55 11.69
C ASP A 48 6.54 -7.28 12.59
N PRO A 49 6.64 -7.46 13.92
CA PRO A 49 5.52 -7.25 14.84
C PRO A 49 4.97 -5.82 14.82
N ARG A 50 5.73 -4.83 14.30
CA ARG A 50 5.23 -3.46 14.13
C ARG A 50 4.09 -3.37 13.11
N TYR A 51 4.07 -4.26 12.13
CA TYR A 51 3.05 -4.31 11.08
C TYR A 51 2.10 -5.51 11.27
N GLU A 52 2.07 -6.10 12.47
CA GLU A 52 1.13 -7.17 12.78
C GLU A 52 -0.31 -6.67 12.65
N GLY A 53 -1.12 -7.38 11.86
CA GLY A 53 -2.49 -6.98 11.58
C GLY A 53 -2.62 -5.81 10.59
N ALA A 54 -1.52 -5.37 9.97
CA ALA A 54 -1.58 -4.32 8.95
C ALA A 54 -2.35 -4.79 7.72
N ASP A 55 -3.14 -3.88 7.15
CA ASP A 55 -3.79 -4.06 5.87
C ASP A 55 -2.76 -3.86 4.74
N VAL A 56 -2.77 -4.72 3.73
CA VAL A 56 -1.85 -4.62 2.59
C VAL A 56 -2.61 -4.39 1.28
N LEU A 57 -2.20 -3.38 0.54
CA LEU A 57 -2.66 -3.08 -0.81
C LEU A 57 -1.53 -3.17 -1.81
N TYR A 58 -1.90 -3.50 -3.04
CA TYR A 58 -0.96 -3.52 -4.15
C TYR A 58 -1.47 -2.60 -5.25
N ALA A 59 -0.54 -1.86 -5.84
CA ALA A 59 -0.76 -1.14 -7.08
C ALA A 59 0.47 -1.29 -7.98
N GLU A 60 0.28 -0.98 -9.25
CA GLU A 60 1.34 -0.93 -10.24
C GLU A 60 1.45 0.52 -10.71
N ASP A 61 2.65 1.08 -10.62
CA ASP A 61 2.96 2.46 -11.04
C ASP A 61 4.00 2.40 -12.15
N GLY A 62 3.53 2.29 -13.40
CA GLY A 62 4.39 2.08 -14.56
C GLY A 62 5.11 0.73 -14.47
N GLU A 63 6.44 0.76 -14.33
CA GLU A 63 7.28 -0.44 -14.17
C GLU A 63 7.53 -0.79 -12.70
N ASP A 64 6.98 -0.04 -11.73
CA ASP A 64 7.24 -0.27 -10.30
C ASP A 64 6.06 -0.99 -9.63
N LEU A 65 6.36 -1.95 -8.75
CA LEU A 65 5.38 -2.54 -7.83
C LEU A 65 5.22 -1.61 -6.63
N VAL A 66 4.00 -1.24 -6.28
CA VAL A 66 3.72 -0.45 -5.07
C VAL A 66 2.98 -1.32 -4.06
N ILE A 67 3.53 -1.44 -2.85
CA ILE A 67 2.94 -2.18 -1.73
C ILE A 67 2.59 -1.16 -0.66
N GLY A 68 1.30 -0.94 -0.41
CA GLY A 68 0.82 -0.06 0.66
C GLY A 68 0.55 -0.86 1.91
N VAL A 69 1.17 -0.49 3.03
CA VAL A 69 1.04 -1.15 4.33
C VAL A 69 0.37 -0.17 5.28
N PHE A 70 -0.79 -0.54 5.81
CA PHE A 70 -1.61 0.32 6.67
C PHE A 70 -1.67 -0.29 8.06
N PHE A 71 -0.92 0.26 9.00
CA PHE A 71 -0.84 -0.18 10.40
C PHE A 71 -1.41 0.92 11.29
N GLY A 72 -2.64 0.77 11.77
CA GLY A 72 -3.37 1.83 12.48
C GLY A 72 -4.03 2.87 11.56
N ALA A 73 -3.59 2.98 10.30
CA ALA A 73 -4.27 3.75 9.27
C ALA A 73 -5.54 3.07 8.73
N THR A 74 -6.57 3.85 8.40
CA THR A 74 -7.68 3.33 7.60
C THR A 74 -7.22 3.09 6.15
N ARG A 75 -7.39 1.85 5.69
CA ARG A 75 -7.05 1.45 4.32
C ARG A 75 -7.88 2.22 3.28
N PRO A 76 -7.24 2.90 2.30
CA PRO A 76 -7.93 3.57 1.23
C PRO A 76 -8.46 2.56 0.19
N ARG A 77 -9.51 2.93 -0.56
CA ARG A 77 -10.02 2.09 -1.66
C ARG A 77 -9.00 1.88 -2.79
N ARG A 78 -8.05 2.79 -2.97
CA ARG A 78 -6.98 2.72 -3.97
C ARG A 78 -5.70 3.31 -3.40
N LEU A 79 -4.57 2.67 -3.69
CA LEU A 79 -3.25 3.17 -3.36
C LEU A 79 -2.85 4.27 -4.38
N LYS A 80 -2.42 5.44 -3.90
CA LYS A 80 -1.80 6.50 -4.71
C LYS A 80 -0.44 6.82 -4.11
N ARG A 81 0.63 6.79 -4.91
CA ARG A 81 1.98 7.17 -4.45
C ARG A 81 2.02 8.60 -3.93
N GLY A 82 2.81 8.82 -2.88
CA GLY A 82 3.33 10.13 -2.50
C GLY A 82 2.30 11.21 -2.12
N ARG A 83 1.03 10.84 -1.92
CA ARG A 83 0.10 11.68 -1.15
C ARG A 83 -0.03 11.04 0.21
N SER A 84 0.02 11.86 1.27
CA SER A 84 -0.67 11.57 2.52
C SER A 84 -1.95 10.82 2.17
N LEU A 85 -2.25 9.73 2.90
CA LEU A 85 -3.59 9.14 2.91
C LEU A 85 -4.60 10.26 2.68
N PRO A 86 -5.55 10.11 1.73
CA PRO A 86 -6.51 11.17 1.51
C PRO A 86 -7.06 11.60 2.88
N GLU A 87 -6.96 12.90 3.19
CA GLU A 87 -7.49 13.47 4.46
C GLU A 87 -8.99 13.13 4.65
N ASP A 88 -9.65 12.64 3.59
CA ASP A 88 -10.95 11.99 3.60
C ASP A 88 -10.86 10.48 3.91
N VAL A 89 -10.55 10.18 5.17
CA VAL A 89 -11.36 9.19 5.89
C VAL A 89 -11.98 9.90 7.08
N THR A 90 -12.76 10.94 6.77
CA THR A 90 -13.92 11.26 7.58
C THR A 90 -14.76 9.98 7.68
N PRO A 91 -15.12 9.48 8.88
CA PRO A 91 -16.19 8.50 8.96
C PRO A 91 -17.39 9.19 8.32
N ASP A 92 -17.92 8.62 7.25
CA ASP A 92 -19.15 9.10 6.65
C ASP A 92 -20.22 9.08 7.76
N PRO A 93 -20.72 10.24 8.25
CA PRO A 93 -21.83 10.23 9.20
C PRO A 93 -23.17 10.10 8.45
N ASP A 94 -23.16 9.85 7.15
CA ASP A 94 -24.33 9.89 6.27
C ASP A 94 -24.58 8.53 5.59
N ASP A 95 -24.59 7.46 6.39
CA ASP A 95 -25.57 6.39 6.17
C ASP A 95 -26.84 6.78 6.95
N THR A 96 -27.41 7.93 6.57
CA THR A 96 -28.80 8.27 6.89
C THR A 96 -29.56 8.35 5.57
N ASP A 97 -29.74 7.18 4.95
CA ASP A 97 -30.85 6.94 4.03
C ASP A 97 -32.15 7.10 4.84
N THR A 98 -32.61 8.33 4.98
CA THR A 98 -34.02 8.64 5.17
C THR A 98 -34.26 9.98 4.48
N GLU A 99 -34.68 9.86 3.22
CA GLU A 99 -35.28 10.91 2.42
C GLU A 99 -36.13 11.86 3.28
N ILE A 100 -35.74 13.14 3.31
CA ILE A 100 -36.64 14.22 3.68
C ILE A 100 -36.96 15.02 2.41
N CYS A 101 -38.28 15.10 2.18
CA CYS A 101 -39.04 16.14 1.48
C CYS A 101 -39.36 15.96 -0.01
N PRO A 102 -40.49 16.53 -0.47
CA PRO A 102 -41.29 17.62 0.13
C PRO A 102 -42.39 17.19 1.12
#